data_AF-A0A930A6L7-F1
#
_entry.id   AF-A0A930A6L7-F1
#
_cell.length_a   1.000
_cell.length_b   1.000
_cell.length_c   1.000
_cell.angle_alpha   90.00
_cell.angle_beta   90.00
_cell.angle_gamma   90.00
#
_symmetry.space_group_name_H-M   'P 1'
#
loop_
_entity.id
_entity.type
_entity.pdbx_description
1 polymer ?
#
loop_
_entity_poly.entity_id
_entity_poly.type
_entity_poly.pdbx_seq_one_letter_code
_entity_poly.pdbx_strand_id
1 'polypeptide(L)'
;CMTRQKCLYYDDCFPQEKELPDNSILTLIASRYKREMYEEGRIYLRDADPERIEGSAQQFAQIQADRNGGQYVDYNALANWLGYIHYPITCIDFEWERFAIPPYEGMHPYDVLPFEYSLHIMHEDGRIEHEVYLNIHDNRKDMAEHLIRAIPKEGTVLAYNAEGAEKIRIQELADMYPEYAEDLLHINARMEDLQLPFSTGVIYDTRMKGQWSLKTIMSMMDDPGYHNLDIQQGMDAVFEWRNLDKNVDNEDIEKSIADLKAYCGMDTYAMTVVLKWLFELVQKTSL
;
A
#
# COMPACT_ATOMS: atom_id res chain seq x y z
N CYS A 1 -17.29 9.55 -12.97
CA CYS A 1 -16.13 10.35 -12.48
C CYS A 1 -16.33 10.93 -11.08
N MET A 2 -17.47 10.70 -10.41
CA MET A 2 -17.75 11.17 -9.04
C MET A 2 -17.53 10.08 -7.98
N THR A 3 -17.04 8.91 -8.40
CA THR A 3 -16.67 7.77 -7.56
C THR A 3 -15.27 7.97 -6.97
N ARG A 4 -14.91 7.17 -5.95
CA ARG A 4 -13.57 7.19 -5.34
C ARG A 4 -12.45 6.81 -6.32
N GLN A 5 -12.70 5.87 -7.23
CA GLN A 5 -11.72 5.48 -8.25
C GLN A 5 -11.87 6.33 -9.52
N LYS A 6 -10.73 6.86 -10.00
CA LYS A 6 -10.58 7.50 -11.30
C LYS A 6 -10.33 6.42 -12.36
N CYS A 7 -10.97 6.54 -13.52
CA CYS A 7 -10.69 5.65 -14.65
C CYS A 7 -9.40 6.07 -15.38
N LEU A 8 -8.91 5.21 -16.27
CA LEU A 8 -7.69 5.45 -17.06
C LEU A 8 -7.73 6.76 -17.88
N TYR A 9 -8.91 7.17 -18.33
CA TYR A 9 -9.12 8.36 -19.17
C TYR A 9 -9.53 9.60 -18.37
N TYR A 10 -9.42 9.58 -17.04
CA TYR A 10 -9.87 10.70 -16.20
C TYR A 10 -9.17 12.00 -16.61
N ASP A 11 -7.86 11.92 -16.83
CA ASP A 11 -7.01 13.04 -17.18
C ASP A 11 -7.28 13.60 -18.57
N ASP A 12 -7.73 12.77 -19.50
CA ASP A 12 -8.16 13.20 -20.84
C ASP A 12 -9.52 13.91 -20.77
N CYS A 13 -10.38 13.45 -19.85
CA CYS A 13 -11.70 14.02 -19.63
C CYS A 13 -11.66 15.34 -18.84
N PHE A 14 -10.71 15.47 -17.90
CA PHE A 14 -10.58 16.62 -17.00
C PHE A 14 -9.13 17.14 -16.94
N PRO A 15 -8.54 17.54 -18.07
CA PRO A 15 -7.15 17.98 -18.12
C PRO A 15 -6.89 19.21 -17.22
N GLN A 16 -7.90 20.07 -17.07
CA GLN A 16 -7.84 21.25 -16.19
C GLN A 16 -7.71 20.89 -14.71
N GLU A 17 -8.14 19.70 -14.28
CA GLU A 17 -8.06 19.29 -12.87
C GLU A 17 -6.63 18.95 -12.43
N LYS A 18 -5.68 18.83 -13.38
CA LYS A 18 -4.25 18.63 -13.09
C LYS A 18 -3.60 19.86 -12.46
N GLU A 19 -4.05 21.03 -12.88
CA GLU A 19 -3.50 22.33 -12.46
C GLU A 19 -4.21 22.88 -11.23
N LEU A 20 -5.18 22.14 -10.69
CA LEU A 20 -5.92 22.57 -9.50
C LEU A 20 -5.06 22.44 -8.25
N PRO A 21 -5.23 23.37 -7.29
CA PRO A 21 -4.57 23.25 -6.01
C PRO A 21 -5.02 21.98 -5.28
N ASP A 22 -4.12 21.42 -4.49
CA ASP A 22 -4.30 20.13 -3.80
C ASP A 22 -5.58 20.09 -2.93
N ASN A 23 -5.95 21.26 -2.38
CA ASN A 23 -7.12 21.49 -1.56
C ASN A 23 -8.37 21.93 -2.35
N SER A 24 -8.42 21.73 -3.66
CA SER A 24 -9.62 22.03 -4.46
C SER A 24 -10.82 21.19 -4.00
N ILE A 25 -12.03 21.76 -4.02
CA ILE A 25 -13.26 21.01 -3.74
C ILE A 25 -13.43 19.80 -4.66
N LEU A 26 -12.83 19.80 -5.86
CA LEU A 26 -12.91 18.69 -6.80
C LEU A 26 -12.12 17.45 -6.34
N THR A 27 -11.21 17.60 -5.36
CA THR A 27 -10.51 16.48 -4.70
C THR A 27 -11.32 15.87 -3.56
N LEU A 28 -12.47 16.46 -3.19
CA LEU A 28 -13.37 15.90 -2.17
C LEU A 28 -13.82 14.49 -2.60
N ILE A 29 -13.61 13.54 -1.71
CA ILE A 29 -13.84 12.13 -1.98
C ILE A 29 -15.34 11.82 -1.95
N ALA A 30 -15.76 10.92 -2.84
CA ALA A 30 -17.11 10.33 -2.87
C ALA A 30 -18.25 11.36 -2.84
N SER A 31 -17.98 12.61 -3.25
CA SER A 31 -18.96 13.68 -3.25
C SER A 31 -19.66 13.80 -4.59
N ARG A 32 -20.98 13.66 -4.58
CA ARG A 32 -21.80 13.88 -5.78
C ARG A 32 -21.93 15.35 -6.17
N TYR A 33 -21.79 16.26 -5.20
CA TYR A 33 -22.08 17.69 -5.38
C TYR A 33 -20.82 18.53 -5.62
N LYS A 34 -19.61 17.97 -5.55
CA LYS A 34 -18.37 18.75 -5.66
C LYS A 34 -18.23 19.59 -6.93
N ARG A 35 -18.82 19.15 -8.06
CA ARG A 35 -18.84 19.92 -9.31
C ARG A 35 -19.80 21.09 -9.25
N GLU A 36 -21.02 20.87 -8.76
CA GLU A 36 -22.00 21.93 -8.55
C GLU A 36 -21.44 22.98 -7.57
N MET A 37 -20.83 22.53 -6.47
CA MET A 37 -20.13 23.42 -5.53
C MET A 37 -19.03 24.24 -6.20
N TYR A 38 -18.22 23.61 -7.07
CA TYR A 38 -17.18 24.31 -7.84
C TYR A 38 -17.76 25.36 -8.80
N GLU A 39 -18.82 25.02 -9.54
CA GLU A 39 -19.51 25.93 -10.45
C GLU A 39 -20.19 27.11 -9.73
N GLU A 40 -20.62 26.90 -8.48
CA GLU A 40 -21.16 27.93 -7.59
C GLU A 40 -20.08 28.80 -6.93
N GLY A 41 -18.79 28.56 -7.20
CA GLY A 41 -17.67 29.35 -6.69
C GLY A 41 -17.09 28.88 -5.35
N ARG A 42 -17.48 27.70 -4.85
CA ARG A 42 -16.80 27.06 -3.71
C ARG A 42 -15.58 26.32 -4.25
N ILE A 43 -14.41 26.95 -4.20
CA ILE A 43 -13.22 26.44 -4.89
C ILE A 43 -12.40 25.48 -4.01
N TYR A 44 -12.42 25.66 -2.69
CA TYR A 44 -11.59 24.91 -1.75
C TYR A 44 -12.40 23.93 -0.88
N LEU A 45 -11.75 22.90 -0.34
CA LEU A 45 -12.35 21.93 0.57
C LEU A 45 -12.98 22.60 1.81
N ARG A 46 -12.34 23.62 2.38
CA ARG A 46 -12.86 24.39 3.52
C ARG A 46 -14.19 25.10 3.24
N ASP A 47 -14.49 25.34 1.97
CA ASP A 47 -15.70 26.01 1.48
C ASP A 47 -16.85 25.02 1.21
N ALA A 48 -16.63 23.71 1.42
CA ALA A 48 -17.64 22.68 1.23
C ALA A 48 -18.92 22.98 2.01
N ASP A 49 -20.06 22.82 1.34
CA ASP A 49 -21.37 22.99 1.96
C ASP A 49 -21.71 21.75 2.81
N PRO A 50 -21.87 21.88 4.15
CA PRO A 50 -22.17 20.75 5.02
C PRO A 50 -23.46 20.00 4.66
N GLU A 51 -24.42 20.66 4.02
CA GLU A 51 -25.69 20.03 3.59
C GLU A 51 -25.53 19.22 2.29
N ARG A 52 -24.37 19.33 1.62
CA ARG A 52 -24.05 18.68 0.33
C ARG A 52 -22.80 17.81 0.42
N ILE A 53 -22.47 17.35 1.63
CA ILE A 53 -21.48 16.29 1.84
C ILE A 53 -22.15 15.05 2.43
N GLU A 54 -21.61 13.89 2.09
CA GLU A 54 -22.09 12.58 2.54
C GLU A 54 -21.76 12.33 4.03
N GLY A 55 -20.85 13.12 4.61
CA GLY A 55 -20.58 13.14 6.06
C GLY A 55 -19.66 12.02 6.53
N SER A 56 -18.81 11.45 5.65
CA SER A 56 -17.86 10.41 6.05
C SER A 56 -16.70 10.97 6.88
N ALA A 57 -16.07 10.14 7.72
CA ALA A 57 -14.87 10.51 8.49
C ALA A 57 -13.75 11.03 7.58
N GLN A 58 -13.60 10.46 6.38
CA GLN A 58 -12.65 10.94 5.38
C GLN A 58 -12.99 12.36 4.90
N GLN A 59 -14.24 12.64 4.53
CA GLN A 59 -14.63 13.98 4.09
C GLN A 59 -14.40 15.02 5.19
N PHE A 60 -14.72 14.65 6.44
CA PHE A 60 -14.39 15.47 7.59
C PHE A 60 -12.89 15.75 7.66
N ALA A 61 -12.04 14.73 7.60
CA ALA A 61 -10.59 14.88 7.61
C ALA A 61 -10.07 15.77 6.46
N GLN A 62 -10.60 15.62 5.24
CA GLN A 62 -10.24 16.46 4.09
C GLN A 62 -10.54 17.94 4.34
N ILE A 63 -11.76 18.24 4.81
CA ILE A 63 -12.20 19.61 5.08
C ILE A 63 -11.42 20.21 6.24
N GLN A 64 -11.16 19.44 7.31
CA GLN A 64 -10.37 19.91 8.44
C GLN A 64 -8.91 20.14 8.08
N ALA A 65 -8.31 19.30 7.24
CA ALA A 65 -6.93 19.49 6.81
C ALA A 65 -6.76 20.84 6.09
N ASP A 66 -7.66 21.18 5.18
CA ASP A 66 -7.62 22.47 4.48
C ASP A 66 -7.86 23.67 5.43
N ARG A 67 -8.69 23.49 6.47
CA ARG A 67 -8.87 24.50 7.53
C ARG A 67 -7.65 24.66 8.43
N ASN A 68 -6.85 23.61 8.60
CA ASN A 68 -5.73 23.54 9.53
C ASN A 68 -4.35 23.69 8.85
N GLY A 69 -4.30 24.36 7.69
CA GLY A 69 -3.03 24.64 7.01
C GLY A 69 -2.45 23.46 6.22
N GLY A 70 -3.27 22.47 5.88
CA GLY A 70 -2.93 21.39 4.95
C GLY A 70 -2.95 19.99 5.58
N GLN A 71 -3.08 19.85 6.90
CA GLN A 71 -3.03 18.56 7.57
C GLN A 71 -4.09 18.43 8.69
N TYR A 72 -4.69 17.25 8.78
CA TYR A 72 -5.53 16.83 9.89
C TYR A 72 -5.00 15.51 10.46
N VAL A 73 -4.92 15.43 11.79
CA VAL A 73 -4.55 14.22 12.52
C VAL A 73 -5.46 14.08 13.74
N ASP A 74 -6.14 12.96 13.87
CA ASP A 74 -6.71 12.51 15.14
C ASP A 74 -5.61 11.80 15.93
N TYR A 75 -4.91 12.56 16.77
CA TYR A 75 -3.78 12.05 17.55
C TYR A 75 -4.16 10.92 18.51
N ASN A 76 -5.38 10.90 19.05
CA ASN A 76 -5.80 9.85 19.97
C ASN A 76 -6.05 8.54 19.22
N ALA A 77 -6.74 8.60 18.08
CA ALA A 77 -6.97 7.43 17.24
C ALA A 77 -5.65 6.89 16.66
N LEU A 78 -4.75 7.77 16.22
CA LEU A 78 -3.44 7.39 15.71
C LEU A 78 -2.58 6.73 16.80
N ALA A 79 -2.52 7.31 18.00
CA ALA A 79 -1.77 6.74 19.12
C ALA A 79 -2.34 5.39 19.56
N ASN A 80 -3.66 5.22 19.55
CA ASN A 80 -4.30 3.95 19.85
C ASN A 80 -3.93 2.86 18.82
N TRP A 81 -4.00 3.19 17.52
CA TRP A 81 -3.62 2.26 16.46
C TRP A 81 -2.14 1.87 16.52
N LEU A 82 -1.24 2.84 16.71
CA LEU A 82 0.20 2.58 16.88
C LEU A 82 0.49 1.72 18.13
N GLY A 83 -0.40 1.72 19.12
CA GLY A 83 -0.29 0.88 20.31
C GLY A 83 -0.39 -0.63 20.05
N TYR A 84 -0.87 -1.06 18.88
CA TYR A 84 -0.89 -2.47 18.45
C TYR A 84 0.38 -2.87 17.66
N ILE A 85 1.25 -1.90 17.35
CA ILE A 85 2.46 -2.12 16.56
C ILE A 85 3.64 -2.36 17.52
N HIS A 86 4.25 -3.55 17.44
CA HIS A 86 5.30 -3.99 18.35
C HIS A 86 6.51 -4.54 17.59
N TYR A 87 7.70 -4.25 18.11
CA TYR A 87 8.95 -4.77 17.57
C TYR A 87 9.12 -6.28 17.84
N PRO A 88 9.82 -7.02 16.95
CA PRO A 88 10.26 -6.58 15.62
C PRO A 88 9.06 -6.37 14.67
N ILE A 89 9.14 -5.35 13.82
CA ILE A 89 8.06 -5.00 12.88
C ILE A 89 8.50 -5.48 11.50
N THR A 90 7.77 -6.42 10.92
CA THR A 90 8.03 -6.97 9.58
C THR A 90 7.10 -6.33 8.57
N CYS A 91 7.59 -5.39 7.76
CA CYS A 91 6.86 -4.90 6.59
C CYS A 91 6.93 -5.96 5.49
N ILE A 92 5.80 -6.34 4.90
CA ILE A 92 5.70 -7.36 3.84
C ILE A 92 4.88 -6.84 2.66
N ASP A 93 5.29 -7.22 1.47
CA ASP A 93 4.57 -6.97 0.21
C ASP A 93 4.78 -8.16 -0.73
N PHE A 94 3.73 -8.58 -1.45
CA PHE A 94 3.80 -9.69 -2.40
C PHE A 94 3.60 -9.18 -3.83
N GLU A 95 4.33 -9.76 -4.79
CA GLU A 95 3.97 -9.67 -6.20
C GLU A 95 3.36 -10.99 -6.66
N TRP A 96 2.31 -10.87 -7.47
CA TRP A 96 1.58 -12.04 -7.94
C TRP A 96 1.03 -11.90 -9.35
N GLU A 97 0.83 -13.04 -9.96
CA GLU A 97 0.22 -13.19 -11.27
C GLU A 97 -1.19 -13.82 -11.15
N ARG A 98 -2.06 -13.51 -12.11
CA ARG A 98 -3.33 -14.21 -12.33
C ARG A 98 -3.47 -14.64 -13.79
N PHE A 99 -3.66 -15.94 -13.99
CA PHE A 99 -3.82 -16.51 -15.32
C PHE A 99 -5.29 -16.78 -15.65
N ALA A 100 -5.77 -16.29 -16.80
CA ALA A 100 -7.07 -16.69 -17.32
C ALA A 100 -7.09 -18.18 -17.74
N ILE A 101 -5.97 -18.67 -18.27
CA ILE A 101 -5.71 -20.08 -18.57
C ILE A 101 -4.46 -20.48 -17.78
N PRO A 102 -4.60 -21.19 -16.66
CA PRO A 102 -3.46 -21.49 -15.79
C PRO A 102 -2.44 -22.43 -16.44
N PRO A 103 -1.14 -22.13 -16.35
CA PRO A 103 -0.09 -22.97 -16.93
C PRO A 103 0.39 -24.10 -16.00
N TYR A 104 0.06 -24.05 -14.70
CA TYR A 104 0.49 -25.03 -13.70
C TYR A 104 -0.64 -25.96 -13.27
N GLU A 105 -0.29 -27.20 -12.93
CA GLU A 105 -1.23 -28.21 -12.49
C GLU A 105 -1.92 -27.81 -11.17
N GLY A 106 -3.23 -28.05 -11.07
CA GLY A 106 -4.02 -27.74 -9.88
C GLY A 106 -4.50 -26.29 -9.76
N MET A 107 -4.05 -25.38 -10.63
CA MET A 107 -4.58 -24.01 -10.69
C MET A 107 -5.90 -23.92 -11.47
N HIS A 108 -6.77 -23.02 -11.03
CA HIS A 108 -8.01 -22.63 -11.67
C HIS A 108 -7.91 -21.23 -12.30
N PRO A 109 -8.78 -20.90 -13.27
CA PRO A 109 -8.80 -19.57 -13.88
C PRO A 109 -8.87 -18.45 -12.82
N TYR A 110 -7.95 -17.50 -12.93
CA TYR A 110 -7.76 -16.35 -12.05
C TYR A 110 -7.28 -16.65 -10.63
N ASP A 111 -6.83 -17.88 -10.37
CA ASP A 111 -6.04 -18.17 -9.16
C ASP A 111 -4.83 -17.23 -9.11
N VAL A 112 -4.49 -16.83 -7.89
CA VAL A 112 -3.34 -15.99 -7.60
C VAL A 112 -2.11 -16.88 -7.46
N LEU A 113 -1.08 -16.56 -8.24
CA LEU A 113 0.24 -17.16 -8.12
C LEU A 113 1.19 -16.09 -7.57
N PRO A 114 1.42 -16.03 -6.25
CA PRO A 114 2.49 -15.20 -5.72
C PRO A 114 3.83 -15.76 -6.19
N PHE A 115 4.67 -14.89 -6.75
CA PHE A 115 5.97 -15.25 -7.28
C PHE A 115 7.12 -14.52 -6.59
N GLU A 116 6.85 -13.38 -5.96
CA GLU A 116 7.83 -12.60 -5.22
C GLU A 116 7.22 -12.07 -3.91
N TYR A 117 8.08 -11.86 -2.91
CA TYR A 117 7.77 -10.96 -1.81
C TYR A 117 9.05 -10.32 -1.28
N SER A 118 8.89 -9.15 -0.66
CA SER A 118 9.95 -8.48 0.08
C SER A 118 9.59 -8.36 1.55
N LEU A 119 10.62 -8.28 2.40
CA LEU A 119 10.50 -8.07 3.83
C LEU A 119 11.46 -6.97 4.26
N HIS A 120 10.96 -5.96 4.97
CA HIS A 120 11.80 -5.08 5.78
C HIS A 120 11.49 -5.32 7.27
N ILE A 121 12.47 -5.83 8.01
CA ILE A 121 12.33 -6.16 9.43
C ILE A 121 13.00 -5.08 10.28
N MET A 122 12.19 -4.27 10.95
CA MET A 122 12.66 -3.24 11.87
C MET A 122 12.80 -3.81 13.28
N HIS A 123 13.92 -3.53 13.93
CA HIS A 123 14.20 -3.91 15.31
C HIS A 123 14.20 -2.68 16.23
N GLU A 124 13.98 -2.92 17.52
CA GLU A 124 13.93 -1.86 18.54
C GLU A 124 15.28 -1.14 18.71
N ASP A 125 16.39 -1.82 18.42
CA ASP A 125 17.75 -1.25 18.42
C ASP A 125 18.05 -0.36 17.20
N GLY A 126 17.08 -0.19 16.30
CA GLY A 126 17.20 0.61 15.08
C GLY A 126 17.77 -0.14 13.88
N ARG A 127 18.13 -1.41 14.01
CA ARG A 127 18.54 -2.25 12.87
C ARG A 127 17.35 -2.51 11.96
N ILE A 128 17.62 -2.48 10.65
CA ILE A 128 16.65 -2.86 9.62
C ILE A 128 17.30 -3.95 8.76
N GLU A 129 16.64 -5.09 8.65
CA GLU A 129 17.02 -6.18 7.75
C GLU A 129 16.12 -6.16 6.53
N HIS A 130 16.68 -6.51 5.37
CA HIS A 130 15.94 -6.63 4.12
C HIS A 130 16.15 -8.03 3.56
N GLU A 131 15.04 -8.72 3.25
CA GLU A 131 15.04 -10.04 2.65
C GLU A 131 14.05 -10.06 1.48
N VAL A 132 14.44 -10.64 0.35
CA VAL A 132 13.59 -10.75 -0.83
C VAL A 132 13.62 -12.18 -1.32
N TYR A 133 12.43 -12.69 -1.61
CA TYR A 133 12.21 -14.01 -2.16
C TYR A 133 11.58 -13.89 -3.54
N LEU A 134 12.13 -14.59 -4.55
CA LEU A 134 11.64 -14.60 -5.92
C LEU A 134 11.72 -16.02 -6.49
N ASN A 135 10.62 -16.48 -7.08
CA ASN A 135 10.52 -17.68 -7.90
C ASN A 135 10.30 -17.32 -9.36
N ILE A 136 10.74 -18.20 -10.28
CA ILE A 136 10.53 -18.04 -11.74
C ILE A 136 9.47 -19.04 -12.28
N HIS A 137 8.95 -19.93 -11.43
CA HIS A 137 7.86 -20.88 -11.73
C HIS A 137 6.93 -21.03 -10.51
N ASP A 138 5.88 -21.86 -10.60
CA ASP A 138 5.08 -22.22 -9.44
C ASP A 138 5.89 -23.04 -8.43
N ASN A 139 6.34 -22.34 -7.39
CA ASN A 139 7.00 -22.93 -6.22
C ASN A 139 6.43 -22.31 -4.93
N ARG A 140 5.09 -22.22 -4.87
CA ARG A 140 4.35 -21.69 -3.70
C ARG A 140 4.66 -22.43 -2.40
N LYS A 141 5.05 -23.71 -2.47
CA LYS A 141 5.46 -24.49 -1.30
C LYS A 141 6.75 -23.95 -0.68
N ASP A 142 7.78 -23.75 -1.50
CA ASP A 142 9.04 -23.16 -1.05
C ASP A 142 8.83 -21.72 -0.56
N MET A 143 7.92 -20.96 -1.19
CA MET A 143 7.54 -19.62 -0.71
C MET A 143 6.98 -19.67 0.71
N ALA A 144 6.06 -20.60 0.98
CA ALA A 144 5.49 -20.80 2.32
C ALA A 144 6.57 -21.17 3.35
N GLU A 145 7.45 -22.13 3.02
CA GLU A 145 8.58 -22.52 3.87
C GLU A 145 9.51 -21.35 4.17
N HIS A 146 9.80 -20.53 3.14
CA HIS A 146 10.66 -19.37 3.27
C HIS A 146 10.02 -18.29 4.15
N LEU A 147 8.73 -18.00 3.99
CA LEU A 147 8.00 -17.04 4.81
C LEU A 147 8.05 -17.40 6.29
N ILE A 148 7.79 -18.67 6.61
CA ILE A 148 7.78 -19.19 7.98
C ILE A 148 9.15 -19.08 8.64
N ARG A 149 10.22 -19.21 7.84
CA ARG A 149 11.61 -19.08 8.30
C ARG A 149 12.05 -17.62 8.45
N ALA A 150 11.70 -16.77 7.48
CA ALA A 150 12.18 -15.40 7.38
C ALA A 150 11.45 -14.45 8.35
N ILE A 151 10.15 -14.66 8.59
CA ILE A 151 9.37 -13.80 9.47
C ILE A 151 9.65 -14.18 10.94
N PRO A 152 10.06 -13.21 11.81
CA PRO A 152 10.25 -13.46 13.23
C PRO A 152 8.98 -14.04 13.89
N LYS A 153 9.16 -14.95 14.86
CA LYS A 153 8.03 -15.59 15.55
C LYS A 153 7.20 -14.64 16.42
N GLU A 154 7.73 -13.47 16.78
CA GLU A 154 7.07 -12.44 17.61
C GLU A 154 7.19 -11.03 17.00
N GLY A 155 6.37 -10.09 17.47
CA GLY A 155 6.21 -8.76 16.87
C GLY A 155 5.06 -8.65 15.86
N THR A 156 4.98 -7.50 15.19
CA THR A 156 3.91 -7.17 14.24
C THR A 156 4.35 -7.45 12.80
N VAL A 157 3.44 -7.99 11.98
CA VAL A 157 3.61 -7.99 10.51
C VAL A 157 2.77 -6.85 9.97
N LEU A 158 3.31 -6.05 9.08
CA LEU A 158 2.68 -4.85 8.58
C LEU A 158 2.63 -4.92 7.07
N ALA A 159 1.47 -4.68 6.49
CA ALA A 159 1.33 -4.55 5.05
C ALA A 159 0.43 -3.35 4.72
N TYR A 160 0.55 -2.83 3.50
CA TYR A 160 -0.31 -1.75 3.03
C TYR A 160 -1.50 -2.34 2.30
N ASN A 161 -2.73 -2.15 2.83
CA ASN A 161 -3.93 -2.88 2.40
C ASN A 161 -3.92 -4.38 2.79
N ALA A 162 -3.37 -4.69 3.96
CA ALA A 162 -3.19 -6.05 4.47
C ALA A 162 -4.47 -6.92 4.37
N GLU A 163 -5.62 -6.37 4.75
CA GLU A 163 -6.92 -7.07 4.71
C GLU A 163 -7.39 -7.41 3.29
N GLY A 164 -7.03 -6.57 2.32
CA GLY A 164 -7.45 -6.72 0.93
C GLY A 164 -6.49 -7.50 0.04
N ALA A 165 -5.27 -7.77 0.52
CA ALA A 165 -4.22 -8.40 -0.27
C ALA A 165 -3.42 -9.44 0.53
N GLU A 166 -2.47 -9.02 1.37
CA GLU A 166 -1.44 -9.92 1.94
C GLU A 166 -2.03 -10.97 2.88
N LYS A 167 -3.02 -10.62 3.71
CA LYS A 167 -3.73 -11.61 4.56
C LYS A 167 -4.39 -12.70 3.73
N ILE A 168 -4.95 -12.35 2.57
CA ILE A 168 -5.59 -13.30 1.67
C ILE A 168 -4.54 -14.25 1.08
N ARG A 169 -3.38 -13.73 0.66
CA ARG A 169 -2.27 -14.56 0.13
C ARG A 169 -1.78 -15.57 1.16
N ILE A 170 -1.57 -15.13 2.41
CA ILE A 170 -1.11 -16.03 3.47
C ILE A 170 -2.18 -17.07 3.82
N GLN A 171 -3.46 -16.69 3.82
CA GLN A 171 -4.56 -17.65 4.01
C GLN A 171 -4.62 -18.68 2.88
N GLU A 172 -4.50 -18.25 1.62
CA GLU A 172 -4.46 -19.14 0.46
C GLU A 172 -3.30 -20.14 0.54
N LEU A 173 -2.11 -19.70 0.98
CA LEU A 173 -0.96 -20.59 1.22
C LEU A 173 -1.24 -21.59 2.36
N ALA A 174 -1.91 -21.16 3.44
CA ALA A 174 -2.28 -22.03 4.56
C ALA A 174 -3.29 -23.10 4.14
N ASP A 175 -4.27 -22.73 3.31
CA ASP A 175 -5.27 -23.65 2.79
C ASP A 175 -4.65 -24.66 1.81
N MET A 176 -3.65 -24.22 1.02
CA MET A 176 -2.95 -25.05 0.04
C MET A 176 -1.96 -26.04 0.68
N TYR A 177 -1.32 -25.65 1.77
CA TYR A 177 -0.31 -26.44 2.47
C TYR A 177 -0.70 -26.64 3.94
N PRO A 178 -1.59 -27.61 4.25
CA PRO A 178 -2.07 -27.85 5.61
C PRO A 178 -0.94 -28.14 6.61
N GLU A 179 0.20 -28.68 6.17
CA GLU A 179 1.37 -28.88 7.03
C GLU A 179 2.00 -27.57 7.55
N TYR A 180 1.73 -26.45 6.89
CA TYR A 180 2.26 -25.11 7.20
C TYR A 180 1.18 -24.15 7.74
N ALA A 181 -0.07 -24.61 7.81
CA ALA A 181 -1.21 -23.76 8.15
C ALA A 181 -1.08 -23.10 9.52
N GLU A 182 -0.61 -23.81 10.55
CA GLU A 182 -0.47 -23.24 11.90
C GLU A 182 0.47 -22.03 11.92
N ASP A 183 1.67 -22.17 11.34
CA ASP A 183 2.65 -21.09 11.28
C ASP A 183 2.18 -19.92 10.40
N LEU A 184 1.57 -20.20 9.24
CA LEU A 184 1.06 -19.18 8.33
C LEU A 184 -0.10 -18.40 8.95
N LEU A 185 -1.03 -19.08 9.62
CA LEU A 185 -2.14 -18.44 10.31
C LEU A 185 -1.66 -17.65 11.54
N HIS A 186 -0.59 -18.09 12.19
CA HIS A 186 0.06 -17.31 13.24
C HIS A 186 0.64 -16.00 12.68
N ILE A 187 1.31 -16.03 11.52
CA ILE A 187 1.77 -14.83 10.81
C ILE A 187 0.59 -13.93 10.44
N ASN A 188 -0.50 -14.51 9.90
CA ASN A 188 -1.70 -13.79 9.49
C ASN A 188 -2.36 -13.05 10.68
N ALA A 189 -2.48 -13.72 11.83
CA ALA A 189 -3.16 -13.20 13.01
C ALA A 189 -2.50 -11.95 13.63
N ARG A 190 -1.21 -11.75 13.38
CA ARG A 190 -0.42 -10.58 13.84
C ARG A 190 -0.20 -9.53 12.75
N MET A 191 -0.91 -9.65 11.62
CA MET A 191 -0.85 -8.67 10.54
C MET A 191 -1.73 -7.45 10.84
N GLU A 192 -1.13 -6.27 10.70
CA GLU A 192 -1.77 -4.96 10.79
C GLU A 192 -1.75 -4.26 9.43
N ASP A 193 -2.76 -3.42 9.18
CA ASP A 193 -2.92 -2.69 7.93
C ASP A 193 -2.45 -1.24 8.06
N LEU A 194 -1.32 -0.91 7.43
CA LEU A 194 -0.76 0.44 7.40
C LEU A 194 -1.64 1.44 6.62
N GLN A 195 -2.54 0.96 5.76
CA GLN A 195 -3.51 1.82 5.07
C GLN A 195 -4.62 2.31 6.02
N LEU A 196 -4.85 1.63 7.15
CA LEU A 196 -6.01 1.88 8.01
C LEU A 196 -6.10 3.33 8.50
N PRO A 197 -5.03 3.99 9.01
CA PRO A 197 -5.12 5.38 9.45
C PRO A 197 -5.54 6.36 8.34
N PHE A 198 -5.11 6.11 7.10
CA PHE A 198 -5.42 6.96 5.95
C PHE A 198 -6.84 6.70 5.45
N SER A 199 -7.20 5.43 5.29
CA SER A 199 -8.52 5.03 4.79
C SER A 199 -9.66 5.29 5.77
N THR A 200 -9.38 5.51 7.05
CA THR A 200 -10.40 5.85 8.05
C THR A 200 -10.48 7.35 8.34
N GLY A 201 -9.62 8.17 7.73
CA GLY A 201 -9.57 9.61 7.96
C GLY A 201 -8.97 9.99 9.32
N VAL A 202 -8.26 9.08 9.98
CA VAL A 202 -7.46 9.39 11.18
C VAL A 202 -6.35 10.37 10.83
N ILE A 203 -5.79 10.25 9.62
CA ILE A 203 -4.84 11.21 9.07
C ILE A 203 -5.24 11.61 7.65
N TYR A 204 -5.09 12.90 7.34
CA TYR A 204 -5.22 13.40 5.98
C TYR A 204 -4.31 14.62 5.77
N ASP A 205 -3.64 14.65 4.61
CA ASP A 205 -2.86 15.78 4.13
C ASP A 205 -3.44 16.23 2.78
N THR A 206 -3.57 17.53 2.53
CA THR A 206 -4.17 18.01 1.27
C THR A 206 -3.46 17.51 0.02
N ARG A 207 -2.14 17.26 0.11
CA ARG A 207 -1.33 16.67 -0.98
C ARG A 207 -1.80 15.29 -1.43
N MET A 208 -2.58 14.60 -0.58
CA MET A 208 -3.22 13.32 -0.90
C MET A 208 -4.27 13.44 -2.02
N LYS A 209 -4.88 14.62 -2.24
CA LYS A 209 -5.87 14.85 -3.31
C LYS A 209 -7.01 13.80 -3.38
N GLY A 210 -7.45 13.31 -2.22
CA GLY A 210 -8.47 12.26 -2.11
C GLY A 210 -7.97 10.84 -2.42
N GLN A 211 -6.66 10.64 -2.48
CA GLN A 211 -5.98 9.37 -2.73
C GLN A 211 -5.01 9.03 -1.59
N TRP A 212 -4.81 7.76 -1.33
CA TRP A 212 -3.86 7.28 -0.34
C TRP A 212 -3.26 5.97 -0.81
N SER A 213 -2.66 5.98 -1.99
CA SER A 213 -1.71 4.90 -2.31
C SER A 213 -0.43 5.14 -1.51
N LEU A 214 0.35 4.08 -1.29
CA LEU A 214 1.65 4.19 -0.66
C LEU A 214 2.55 5.19 -1.41
N LYS A 215 2.54 5.14 -2.75
CA LYS A 215 3.20 6.13 -3.63
C LYS A 215 2.75 7.57 -3.38
N THR A 216 1.44 7.81 -3.25
CA THR A 216 0.93 9.15 -2.92
C THR A 216 1.46 9.61 -1.57
N ILE A 217 1.46 8.74 -0.55
CA ILE A 217 1.94 9.08 0.78
C ILE A 217 3.45 9.37 0.76
N MET A 218 4.23 8.50 0.10
CA MET A 218 5.67 8.66 -0.03
C MET A 218 6.07 9.95 -0.77
N SER A 219 5.29 10.38 -1.77
CA SER A 219 5.55 11.66 -2.46
C SER A 219 5.47 12.89 -1.55
N MET A 220 4.88 12.74 -0.37
CA MET A 220 4.80 13.81 0.64
C MET A 220 6.00 13.81 1.60
N MET A 221 6.83 12.77 1.55
CA MET A 221 7.98 12.55 2.41
C MET A 221 9.26 12.99 1.70
N ASP A 222 10.13 13.69 2.43
CA ASP A 222 11.45 14.11 1.95
C ASP A 222 12.48 13.03 2.30
N ASP A 223 12.31 11.82 1.76
CA ASP A 223 13.21 10.68 1.99
C ASP A 223 14.12 10.45 0.78
N PRO A 224 15.44 10.65 0.90
CA PRO A 224 16.36 10.51 -0.22
C PRO A 224 16.56 9.07 -0.65
N GLY A 225 16.17 8.08 0.17
CA GLY A 225 16.28 6.65 -0.14
C GLY A 225 15.13 6.12 -0.99
N TYR A 226 14.02 6.86 -1.11
CA TYR A 226 12.92 6.51 -2.00
C TYR A 226 13.22 7.03 -3.42
N HIS A 227 13.59 6.12 -4.31
CA HIS A 227 13.99 6.43 -5.68
C HIS A 227 12.90 6.06 -6.69
N ASN A 228 12.84 6.79 -7.80
CA ASN A 228 12.13 6.33 -9.00
C ASN A 228 12.92 5.16 -9.60
N LEU A 229 12.37 3.96 -9.52
CA LEU A 229 12.90 2.77 -10.19
C LEU A 229 12.44 2.69 -11.65
N ASP A 230 13.07 1.80 -12.41
CA ASP A 230 12.71 1.52 -13.81
C ASP A 230 11.35 0.80 -13.90
N ILE A 231 11.06 -0.12 -12.98
CA ILE A 231 9.72 -0.67 -12.77
C ILE A 231 8.95 0.31 -11.88
N GLN A 232 7.82 0.81 -12.38
CA GLN A 232 7.04 1.85 -11.68
C GLN A 232 5.60 1.44 -11.37
N GLN A 233 5.17 0.28 -11.86
CA GLN A 233 3.82 -0.26 -11.71
C GLN A 233 3.86 -1.79 -11.59
N GLY A 234 3.00 -2.37 -10.75
CA GLY A 234 2.97 -3.83 -10.56
C GLY A 234 2.72 -4.63 -11.85
N MET A 235 2.05 -4.04 -12.87
CA MET A 235 1.88 -4.72 -14.17
C MET A 235 3.20 -4.88 -14.93
N ASP A 236 4.18 -4.01 -14.72
CA ASP A 236 5.51 -4.10 -15.31
C ASP A 236 6.29 -5.25 -14.63
N ALA A 237 6.23 -5.36 -13.30
CA ALA A 237 6.82 -6.49 -12.56
C ALA A 237 6.25 -7.83 -13.04
N VAL A 238 4.92 -7.91 -13.18
CA VAL A 238 4.23 -9.09 -13.73
C VAL A 238 4.68 -9.41 -15.16
N PHE A 239 4.85 -8.39 -16.02
CA PHE A 239 5.31 -8.59 -17.39
C PHE A 239 6.74 -9.12 -17.44
N GLU A 240 7.65 -8.54 -16.65
CA GLU A 240 9.03 -8.99 -16.57
C GLU A 240 9.12 -10.43 -16.01
N TRP A 241 8.35 -10.72 -14.97
CA TRP A 241 8.27 -12.08 -14.42
C TRP A 241 7.76 -13.10 -15.46
N ARG A 242 6.72 -12.77 -16.23
CA ARG A 242 6.23 -13.64 -17.33
C ARG A 242 7.29 -13.93 -18.38
N ASN A 243 8.18 -12.97 -18.66
CA ASN A 243 9.27 -13.17 -19.60
C ASN A 243 10.32 -14.13 -19.02
N LEU A 244 10.63 -14.00 -17.72
CA LEU A 244 11.51 -14.92 -17.00
C LEU A 244 10.94 -16.35 -16.97
N ASP A 245 9.67 -16.51 -16.64
CA ASP A 245 8.99 -17.83 -16.57
C ASP A 245 9.03 -18.56 -17.93
N LYS A 246 8.97 -17.83 -19.04
CA LYS A 246 8.96 -18.42 -20.40
C LYS A 246 10.33 -18.61 -21.02
N ASN A 247 11.30 -17.75 -20.71
CA ASN A 247 12.57 -17.67 -21.44
C ASN A 247 13.76 -17.59 -20.48
N VAL A 248 14.04 -18.71 -19.80
CA VAL A 248 15.10 -18.82 -18.78
C VAL A 248 16.54 -18.83 -19.35
N ASP A 249 16.72 -18.67 -20.67
CA ASP A 249 18.02 -18.62 -21.36
C ASP A 249 18.38 -17.21 -21.91
N ASN A 250 17.68 -16.15 -21.50
CA ASN A 250 17.95 -14.79 -21.95
C ASN A 250 19.22 -14.20 -21.30
N GLU A 251 20.04 -13.47 -22.06
CA GLU A 251 21.29 -12.83 -21.58
C GLU A 251 21.04 -11.79 -20.46
N ASP A 252 19.80 -11.29 -20.32
CA ASP A 252 19.40 -10.24 -19.38
C ASP A 252 18.68 -10.74 -18.11
N ILE A 253 18.71 -12.04 -17.79
CA ILE A 253 17.98 -12.62 -16.65
C ILE A 253 18.45 -12.05 -15.31
N GLU A 254 19.76 -11.95 -15.09
CA GLU A 254 20.28 -11.44 -13.82
C GLU A 254 19.84 -10.00 -13.56
N LYS A 255 19.78 -9.18 -14.63
CA LYS A 255 19.29 -7.82 -14.56
C LYS A 255 17.79 -7.79 -14.22
N SER A 256 16.99 -8.57 -14.93
CA SER A 256 15.53 -8.63 -14.70
C SER A 256 15.19 -9.09 -13.28
N ILE A 257 15.91 -10.08 -12.76
CA ILE A 257 15.81 -10.51 -11.35
C ILE A 257 16.20 -9.38 -10.40
N ALA A 258 17.29 -8.66 -10.67
CA ALA A 258 17.72 -7.55 -9.84
C ALA A 258 16.69 -6.41 -9.81
N ASP A 259 16.10 -6.09 -10.97
CA ASP A 259 15.11 -5.02 -11.13
C ASP A 259 13.80 -5.37 -10.41
N LEU A 260 13.32 -6.62 -10.51
CA LEU A 260 12.17 -7.14 -9.75
C LEU A 260 12.40 -7.01 -8.24
N LYS A 261 13.54 -7.51 -7.75
CA LYS A 261 13.89 -7.46 -6.33
C LYS A 261 14.01 -6.03 -5.81
N ALA A 262 14.56 -5.13 -6.61
CA ALA A 262 14.67 -3.71 -6.26
C ALA A 262 13.29 -3.08 -6.14
N TYR A 263 12.39 -3.35 -7.10
CA TYR A 263 11.02 -2.84 -7.09
C TYR A 263 10.22 -3.33 -5.89
N CYS A 264 10.14 -4.64 -5.69
CA CYS A 264 9.41 -5.23 -4.57
C CYS A 264 9.97 -4.73 -3.22
N GLY A 265 11.29 -4.57 -3.10
CA GLY A 265 11.92 -4.02 -1.91
C GLY A 265 11.57 -2.55 -1.61
N MET A 266 11.23 -1.73 -2.62
CA MET A 266 10.90 -0.32 -2.39
C MET A 266 9.55 -0.12 -1.72
N ASP A 267 8.57 -0.99 -1.98
CA ASP A 267 7.27 -0.88 -1.33
C ASP A 267 7.35 -1.22 0.16
N THR A 268 8.09 -2.27 0.56
CA THR A 268 8.32 -2.52 1.99
C THR A 268 9.22 -1.48 2.64
N TYR A 269 10.23 -0.93 1.93
CA TYR A 269 11.01 0.20 2.44
C TYR A 269 10.12 1.42 2.72
N ALA A 270 9.25 1.77 1.77
CA ALA A 270 8.29 2.86 1.91
C ALA A 270 7.41 2.67 3.16
N MET A 271 6.91 1.47 3.43
CA MET A 271 6.16 1.18 4.65
C MET A 271 6.96 1.52 5.92
N THR A 272 8.27 1.24 5.96
CA THR A 272 9.12 1.63 7.10
C THR A 272 9.21 3.15 7.28
N VAL A 273 9.32 3.90 6.19
CA VAL A 273 9.39 5.37 6.21
C VAL A 273 8.07 5.95 6.69
N VAL A 274 6.95 5.47 6.12
CA VAL A 274 5.61 5.91 6.53
C VAL A 274 5.37 5.62 8.01
N LEU A 275 5.72 4.42 8.48
CA LEU A 275 5.52 4.06 9.87
C LEU A 275 6.33 4.93 10.84
N LYS A 276 7.61 5.21 10.51
CA LYS A 276 8.45 6.13 11.30
C LYS A 276 7.82 7.52 11.38
N TRP A 277 7.34 8.03 10.24
CA TRP A 277 6.64 9.32 10.20
C TRP A 277 5.40 9.34 11.09
N LEU A 278 4.60 8.27 11.11
CA LEU A 278 3.44 8.16 12.01
C LEU A 278 3.84 8.18 13.49
N PHE A 279 4.91 7.48 13.87
CA PHE A 279 5.44 7.54 15.24
C PHE A 279 5.90 8.95 15.63
N GLU A 280 6.61 9.65 14.74
CA GLU A 280 7.06 11.03 14.97
C GLU A 280 5.90 12.02 15.16
N LEU A 281 4.80 11.85 14.43
CA LEU A 281 3.62 12.70 14.56
C LEU A 281 3.02 12.63 15.98
N VAL A 282 2.96 11.44 16.58
CA VAL A 282 2.41 11.26 17.93
C VAL A 282 3.39 11.75 19.01
N GLN A 283 4.69 11.58 18.79
CA GLN A 283 5.72 12.05 19.74
C GLN A 283 5.76 13.57 19.85
N LYS A 284 5.61 14.31 18.73
CA LYS A 284 5.63 15.79 18.71
C LYS A 284 4.49 16.43 19.51
N THR A 285 3.37 15.73 19.69
CA THR A 285 2.19 16.23 20.42
C THR A 285 2.26 15.96 21.93
N SER A 286 3.18 15.10 22.38
CA SER A 286 3.36 14.73 23.79
C SER A 286 4.33 15.66 24.55
N LEU A 287 4.88 16.68 23.87
CA LEU A 287 5.78 17.71 24.41
C LEU A 287 5.07 19.07 24.46
#